data_AF-A0A7W1IRU9-F1
#
_entry.id   AF-A0A7W1IRU9-F1
#
_cell.length_a   1.000
_cell.length_b   1.000
_cell.length_c   1.000
_cell.angle_alpha   90.00
_cell.angle_beta   90.00
_cell.angle_gamma   90.00
#
_symmetry.space_group_name_H-M   'P 1'
#
loop_
_entity.id
_entity.type
_entity.pdbx_description
1 polymer ?
#
loop_
_entity_poly.entity_id
_entity_poly.type
_entity_poly.pdbx_seq_one_letter_code
_entity_poly.pdbx_strand_id
1 'polypeptide(L)' 'MIARSPIDGARTATVAAGGTAETEAADAAAENAFPAWRSVPAPRRGEYVRRIAERLRARKADLAALITL' A
#
# COMPACT_ATOMS: atom_id res chain seq x y z
N MET A 1 10.46 -6.14 -11.63
CA MET A 1 9.80 -7.45 -11.46
C MET A 1 8.54 -7.51 -12.33
N ILE A 2 8.24 -8.64 -12.96
CA ILE A 2 7.03 -8.81 -13.78
C ILE A 2 5.97 -9.54 -12.96
N ALA A 3 4.78 -8.97 -12.84
CA ALA A 3 3.61 -9.67 -12.31
C ALA A 3 2.96 -10.49 -13.44
N ARG A 4 2.57 -11.73 -13.12
CA ARG A 4 1.94 -12.65 -14.06
C ARG A 4 0.65 -13.20 -13.48
N SER A 5 -0.35 -13.36 -14.33
CA SER A 5 -1.61 -14.03 -13.99
C SER A 5 -1.34 -15.48 -13.64
N PRO A 6 -1.90 -16.00 -12.52
CA PRO A 6 -1.87 -17.43 -12.24
C PRO A 6 -2.85 -18.24 -13.09
N ILE A 7 -3.77 -17.58 -13.82
CA ILE A 7 -4.81 -18.24 -14.61
C ILE A 7 -4.25 -18.76 -15.93
N ASP A 8 -3.47 -17.93 -16.63
CA ASP A 8 -2.96 -18.23 -17.98
C ASP A 8 -1.47 -17.88 -18.18
N GLY A 9 -0.80 -17.33 -17.16
CA GLY A 9 0.61 -16.91 -17.24
C GLY A 9 0.85 -15.57 -17.93
N ALA A 10 -0.21 -14.86 -18.35
CA ALA A 10 -0.10 -13.58 -19.02
C ALA A 10 0.59 -12.53 -18.14
N ARG A 11 1.37 -11.64 -18.76
CA ARG A 11 2.03 -10.52 -18.04
C ARG A 11 0.98 -9.45 -17.73
N THR A 12 0.73 -9.19 -16.45
CA THR A 12 -0.29 -8.23 -16.00
C THR A 12 0.30 -6.84 -15.74
N ALA A 13 1.54 -6.78 -15.22
CA ALA A 13 2.23 -5.52 -14.96
C ALA A 13 3.75 -5.68 -14.86
N THR A 14 4.46 -4.57 -14.90
CA THR A 14 5.85 -4.47 -14.45
C THR A 14 5.90 -3.56 -13.23
N VAL A 15 6.44 -4.06 -12.13
CA VAL A 15 6.56 -3.35 -10.86
C VAL A 15 8.02 -3.22 -10.46
N ALA A 16 8.37 -2.15 -9.75
CA ALA A 16 9.69 -2.03 -9.13
C ALA A 16 9.88 -3.20 -8.16
N ALA A 17 11.05 -3.85 -8.21
CA ALA A 17 11.37 -4.89 -7.24
C ALA A 17 11.73 -4.30 -5.86
N GLY A 18 12.05 -3.00 -5.82
CA GLY A 18 12.76 -2.40 -4.71
C GLY A 18 14.22 -2.87 -4.66
N GLY A 19 14.98 -2.28 -3.76
CA GLY A 19 16.39 -2.54 -3.55
C GLY A 19 16.85 -1.91 -2.25
N THR A 20 18.15 -2.03 -1.95
CA THR A 20 18.74 -1.49 -0.71
C THR A 20 18.46 0.01 -0.57
N ALA A 21 18.71 0.79 -1.63
CA ALA A 21 18.52 2.24 -1.60
C ALA A 21 17.05 2.64 -1.37
N GLU A 22 16.09 1.98 -2.03
CA GLU A 22 14.66 2.26 -1.83
C GLU A 22 14.20 1.87 -0.43
N THR A 23 14.77 0.80 0.13
CA THR A 23 14.46 0.34 1.49
C THR A 23 14.99 1.34 2.52
N GLU A 24 16.26 1.74 2.41
CA GLU A 24 16.86 2.77 3.26
C GLU A 24 16.09 4.09 3.21
N ALA A 25 15.65 4.51 2.02
CA ALA A 25 14.84 5.71 1.86
C ALA A 25 13.47 5.59 2.53
N ALA A 26 12.81 4.44 2.43
CA ALA A 26 11.53 4.18 3.08
C ALA A 26 11.66 4.14 4.62
N ASP A 27 12.73 3.50 5.12
CA ASP A 27 13.02 3.42 6.55
C ASP A 27 13.30 4.80 7.13
N ALA A 28 14.18 5.59 6.49
CA ALA A 28 14.45 6.96 6.92
C ALA A 28 13.18 7.82 6.94
N ALA A 29 12.29 7.68 5.94
CA ALA A 29 11.02 8.40 5.93
C ALA A 29 10.11 7.98 7.09
N ALA A 30 10.04 6.68 7.40
CA ALA A 30 9.26 6.15 8.51
C ALA A 30 9.79 6.62 9.87
N GLU A 31 11.11 6.57 10.08
CA GLU A 31 11.77 7.06 11.30
C GLU A 31 11.51 8.54 11.53
N ASN A 32 11.62 9.36 10.47
CA ASN A 32 11.34 10.79 10.55
C ASN A 32 9.88 11.11 10.89
N ALA A 33 8.93 10.31 10.39
CA ALA A 33 7.51 10.52 10.66
C ALA A 33 7.05 10.00 12.03
N PHE A 34 7.74 9.00 12.59
CA PHE A 34 7.30 8.28 13.78
C PHE A 34 7.13 9.15 15.04
N PRO A 35 8.02 10.10 15.38
CA PRO A 35 7.86 10.95 16.57
C PRO A 35 6.55 11.75 16.57
N ALA A 36 6.16 12.29 15.41
CA ALA A 36 4.88 12.97 15.27
C ALA A 36 3.72 11.97 15.33
N TRP A 37 3.82 10.87 14.58
CA TRP A 37 2.75 9.86 14.52
C TRP A 37 2.44 9.21 15.87
N ARG A 38 3.46 8.86 16.67
CA ARG A 38 3.27 8.22 17.97
C ARG A 38 2.56 9.11 19.00
N SER A 39 2.60 10.43 18.81
CA SER A 39 1.89 11.41 19.65
C SER A 39 0.40 11.58 19.27
N VAL A 40 -0.04 11.04 18.13
CA VAL A 40 -1.43 11.15 17.68
C VAL A 40 -2.34 10.29 18.57
N PRO A 41 -3.40 10.84 19.19
CA PRO A 41 -4.31 10.07 20.04
C PRO A 41 -5.02 8.93 19.29
N ALA A 42 -5.37 7.86 20.01
CA ALA A 42 -6.00 6.66 19.43
C ALA A 42 -7.26 6.96 18.59
N PRO A 43 -8.21 7.82 19.02
CA PRO A 43 -9.38 8.14 18.19
C PRO A 43 -9.01 8.79 16.85
N ARG A 44 -8.00 9.66 16.82
CA ARG A 44 -7.53 10.29 15.59
C ARG A 44 -6.80 9.31 14.68
N ARG A 45 -6.04 8.36 15.22
CA ARG A 45 -5.46 7.27 14.43
C ARG A 45 -6.54 6.41 13.76
N GLY A 46 -7.58 6.06 14.52
CA GLY A 46 -8.74 5.33 14.01
C GLY A 46 -9.46 6.07 12.88
N GLU A 47 -9.57 7.40 12.97
CA GLU A 47 -10.15 8.23 11.91
C GLU A 47 -9.38 8.16 10.59
N TYR A 48 -8.04 8.13 10.62
CA TYR A 48 -7.24 7.92 9.41
C TYR A 48 -7.53 6.55 8.77
N VAL A 49 -7.58 5.49 9.59
CA VAL A 49 -7.90 4.13 9.12
C VAL A 49 -9.30 4.08 8.51
N ARG A 50 -10.30 4.69 9.15
CA ARG A 50 -11.68 4.79 8.65
C ARG A 50 -11.72 5.44 7.27
N ARG A 51 -11.06 6.60 7.10
CA ARG A 51 -11.02 7.32 5.82
C ARG A 51 -10.29 6.56 4.72
N ILE A 52 -9.26 5.78 5.05
CA ILE A 52 -8.61 4.88 4.08
C ILE A 52 -9.60 3.79 3.65
N ALA A 53 -10.25 3.14 4.62
CA ALA A 53 -11.23 2.09 4.34
C ALA A 53 -12.41 2.57 3.50
N GLU A 54 -12.91 3.80 3.72
CA GLU A 54 -13.97 4.37 2.90
C GLU A 54 -13.58 4.53 1.43
N ARG A 55 -12.38 5.03 1.16
CA ARG A 55 -11.86 5.15 -0.21
C ARG A 55 -11.70 3.78 -0.87
N LEU A 56 -11.20 2.79 -0.12
CA LEU A 56 -11.09 1.42 -0.62
C LEU A 56 -12.46 0.81 -0.93
N ARG A 57 -13.47 0.99 -0.05
CA ARG A 57 -14.84 0.53 -0.28
C ARG A 57 -15.47 1.18 -1.50
N ALA A 58 -15.22 2.47 -1.72
CA ALA A 58 -15.68 3.19 -2.92
C ALA A 58 -15.05 2.70 -4.24
N ARG A 59 -14.00 1.87 -4.17
CA ARG A 59 -13.29 1.26 -5.32
C ARG A 59 -13.30 -0.27 -5.26
N LYS A 60 -14.21 -0.86 -4.47
CA LYS A 60 -14.20 -2.29 -4.17
C LYS A 60 -14.23 -3.16 -5.43
N ALA A 61 -15.08 -2.83 -6.41
CA ALA A 61 -15.21 -3.62 -7.64
C ALA A 61 -13.92 -3.61 -8.47
N ASP A 62 -13.34 -2.43 -8.68
CA ASP A 62 -12.09 -2.27 -9.44
C ASP A 62 -10.92 -3.01 -8.76
N LEU A 63 -10.80 -2.87 -7.43
CA LEU A 63 -9.77 -3.56 -6.65
C LEU A 63 -9.97 -5.08 -6.67
N ALA A 64 -11.22 -5.56 -6.58
CA ALA A 64 -11.52 -6.99 -6.65
C ALA A 64 -11.18 -7.57 -8.03
N ALA A 65 -11.49 -6.84 -9.11
CA ALA A 65 -11.09 -7.23 -10.45
C ALA A 65 -9.57 -7.33 -10.55
N LEU A 66 -8.84 -6.32 -10.09
CA LEU A 66 -7.36 -6.31 -10.09
C LEU A 66 -6.74 -7.48 -9.33
N ILE A 67 -7.29 -7.85 -8.17
CA ILE A 67 -6.78 -8.97 -7.33
C ILE A 67 -7.03 -10.34 -7.99
N THR A 68 -8.07 -10.45 -8.80
CA THR A 68 -8.49 -11.73 -9.42
C THR A 68 -7.67 -12.09 -10.66
N LEU A 69 -7.00 -11.10 -11.27
CA LEU A 69 -6.22 -11.26 -12.51
C LEU A 69 -5.01 -12.20 -12.35
#